data_AF-A0A3P7KA00-F1
#
_entry.id   AF-A0A3P7KA00-F1
#
_cell.length_a   1.000
_cell.length_b   1.000
_cell.length_c   1.000
_cell.angle_alpha   90.00
_cell.angle_beta   90.00
_cell.angle_gamma   90.00
#
_symmetry.space_group_name_H-M   'P 1'
#
loop_
_entity.id
_entity.type
_entity.pdbx_description
1 polymer ?
#
loop_
_entity_poly.entity_id
_entity_poly.type
_entity_poly.pdbx_seq_one_letter_code
_entity_poly.pdbx_strand_id
1 'polypeptide(L)'
;EKFHDPSMDVPVIVSFAIAYLLVFVLGVIGNILVIYLTLSRRKLQTVQNMFILNLASADLVVCIFSLPITPITNIYKNWYFGSVMCHGVPWMQGIAVFIGTFSLCAISIDRYIMVILPTRRIINKNVRSF
;
A
#
# COMPACT_ATOMS: atom_id res chain seq x y z
N GLU A 1 -8.64 -32.34 34.11
CA GLU A 1 -9.01 -31.42 33.01
C GLU A 1 -8.71 -29.99 33.40
N LYS A 2 -7.70 -29.39 32.76
CA LYS A 2 -7.49 -27.95 32.57
C LYS A 2 -6.14 -27.84 31.86
N PHE A 3 -6.16 -27.92 30.53
CA PHE A 3 -5.00 -27.55 29.74
C PHE A 3 -4.74 -26.06 30.00
N HIS A 4 -3.60 -25.74 30.62
CA HIS A 4 -3.12 -24.38 30.74
C HIS A 4 -2.71 -23.96 29.34
N ASP A 5 -3.58 -23.23 28.64
CA ASP A 5 -3.30 -22.73 27.30
C ASP A 5 -2.12 -21.72 27.39
N PRO A 6 -0.92 -22.04 26.85
CA PRO A 6 0.26 -21.18 26.95
C PRO A 6 0.08 -19.83 26.23
N SER A 7 -0.99 -19.68 25.46
CA SER A 7 -1.41 -18.46 24.77
C SER A 7 -1.85 -17.34 25.73
N MET A 8 -2.20 -17.66 26.98
CA MET A 8 -2.63 -16.70 28.00
C MET A 8 -1.51 -16.31 28.97
N ASP A 9 -0.31 -16.87 28.79
CA ASP A 9 0.84 -16.48 29.61
C ASP A 9 1.22 -15.03 29.30
N VAL A 10 1.32 -14.24 30.37
CA VAL A 10 1.73 -12.83 30.35
C VAL A 10 2.94 -12.56 29.43
N PRO A 11 4.03 -13.36 29.43
CA PRO A 11 5.14 -13.14 28.50
C PRO A 11 4.76 -13.28 27.01
N VAL A 12 3.83 -14.17 26.67
CA VAL A 12 3.36 -14.36 25.29
C VAL A 12 2.54 -13.16 24.84
N ILE A 13 1.62 -12.69 25.69
CA ILE A 13 0.82 -11.48 25.42
C ILE A 13 1.71 -10.24 25.26
N VAL A 14 2.70 -10.08 26.14
CA VAL A 14 3.64 -8.94 26.10
C VAL A 14 4.51 -8.98 24.84
N SER A 15 5.03 -10.15 24.45
CA SER A 15 5.84 -10.29 23.23
C SER A 15 5.02 -10.02 21.96
N PHE A 16 3.77 -10.49 21.88
CA PHE A 16 2.86 -10.13 20.79
C PHE A 16 2.56 -8.64 20.77
N ALA A 17 2.27 -8.01 21.92
CA ALA A 17 2.00 -6.58 22.00
C ALA A 17 3.18 -5.73 21.51
N ILE A 18 4.41 -6.08 21.91
CA ILE A 18 5.63 -5.40 21.48
C ILE A 18 5.83 -5.59 19.96
N ALA A 19 5.68 -6.80 19.45
CA ALA A 19 5.82 -7.08 18.01
C ALA A 19 4.80 -6.29 17.19
N TYR A 20 3.53 -6.26 17.61
CA TYR A 20 2.49 -5.47 16.95
C TYR A 20 2.79 -3.97 16.97
N LEU A 21 3.30 -3.45 18.08
CA LEU A 21 3.67 -2.03 18.21
C LEU A 21 4.87 -1.69 17.33
N LEU A 22 5.86 -2.58 17.23
CA LEU A 22 7.00 -2.41 16.31
C LEU A 22 6.55 -2.41 14.85
N VAL A 23 5.69 -3.35 14.45
CA VAL A 23 5.13 -3.41 13.10
C VAL A 23 4.29 -2.17 12.80
N PHE A 24 3.51 -1.66 13.78
CA PHE A 24 2.78 -0.41 13.65
C PHE A 24 3.71 0.77 13.35
N VAL A 25 4.74 0.95 14.17
CA VAL A 25 5.67 2.08 14.05
C VAL A 25 6.44 2.00 12.73
N LEU A 26 6.99 0.83 12.40
CA LEU A 26 7.74 0.62 11.16
C LEU A 26 6.85 0.76 9.93
N GLY A 27 5.63 0.22 9.97
CA GLY A 27 4.65 0.32 8.89
C GLY A 27 4.22 1.75 8.65
N VAL A 28 3.89 2.51 9.70
CA VAL A 28 3.48 3.92 9.58
C VAL A 28 4.63 4.78 9.07
N ILE A 29 5.81 4.70 9.70
CA ILE A 29 6.97 5.50 9.31
C ILE A 29 7.40 5.15 7.88
N GLY A 30 7.50 3.86 7.56
CA GLY A 30 7.91 3.38 6.25
C GLY A 30 6.95 3.84 5.14
N ASN A 31 5.65 3.65 5.32
CA ASN A 31 4.67 4.03 4.31
C ASN A 31 4.53 5.55 4.16
N ILE A 32 4.62 6.34 5.24
CA ILE A 32 4.63 7.81 5.15
C ILE A 32 5.89 8.29 4.42
N LEU A 33 7.06 7.71 4.72
CA LEU A 33 8.31 8.08 4.06
C LEU A 33 8.24 7.78 2.56
N VAL A 34 7.71 6.62 2.18
CA VAL A 34 7.47 6.25 0.78
C VAL A 34 6.57 7.28 0.09
N ILE A 35 5.42 7.61 0.69
CA ILE A 35 4.50 8.62 0.15
C ILE A 35 5.22 9.98 -0.01
N TYR A 36 5.95 10.42 1.01
CA TYR A 36 6.66 11.69 1.00
C TYR A 36 7.73 11.75 -0.09
N LEU A 37 8.59 10.74 -0.19
CA LEU A 37 9.67 10.67 -1.19
C LEU A 37 9.11 10.62 -2.61
N THR A 38 8.03 9.88 -2.81
CA THR A 38 7.33 9.78 -4.09
C THR A 38 6.69 11.11 -4.50
N LEU A 39 5.99 11.79 -3.58
CA LEU A 39 5.34 13.08 -3.87
C LEU A 39 6.34 14.22 -4.08
N SER A 40 7.45 14.21 -3.33
CA SER A 40 8.50 15.24 -3.42
C SER A 40 9.20 15.25 -4.79
N ARG A 41 9.23 14.10 -5.50
CA ARG A 41 9.90 13.96 -6.79
C ARG A 41 8.90 13.93 -7.94
N ARG A 42 8.49 15.10 -8.47
CA ARG A 42 7.61 15.22 -9.65
C ARG A 42 8.11 14.48 -10.91
N LYS A 43 9.44 14.32 -11.07
CA LYS A 43 10.04 13.50 -12.16
C LYS A 43 9.75 12.00 -12.04
N LEU A 44 9.34 11.53 -10.87
CA LEU A 44 8.98 10.14 -10.61
C LEU A 44 7.46 9.91 -10.73
N GLN A 45 6.67 10.82 -11.29
CA GLN A 45 5.24 10.56 -11.59
C GLN A 45 5.06 9.59 -12.78
N THR A 46 5.79 8.48 -12.74
CA THR A 46 5.61 7.31 -13.59
C THR A 46 4.64 6.37 -12.90
N VAL A 47 4.00 5.51 -13.69
CA VAL A 47 2.99 4.57 -13.20
C VAL A 47 3.49 3.66 -12.06
N GLN A 48 4.77 3.26 -12.08
CA GLN A 48 5.35 2.46 -10.98
C GLN A 48 5.22 3.19 -9.64
N ASN A 49 5.36 4.51 -9.64
CA ASN A 49 5.30 5.31 -8.41
C ASN A 49 3.86 5.57 -7.95
N MET A 50 2.88 5.58 -8.87
CA MET A 50 1.46 5.61 -8.53
C MET A 50 0.99 4.30 -7.89
N PHE A 51 1.51 3.16 -8.37
CA PHE A 51 1.28 1.86 -7.73
C PHE A 51 1.84 1.84 -6.29
N ILE A 52 3.08 2.31 -6.11
CA ILE A 52 3.74 2.37 -4.79
C ILE A 52 2.96 3.29 -3.82
N LEU A 53 2.47 4.45 -4.28
CA LEU A 53 1.62 5.33 -3.46
C LEU A 53 0.33 4.66 -3.02
N ASN A 54 -0.35 3.99 -3.96
CA ASN A 54 -1.62 3.34 -3.70
C ASN A 54 -1.46 2.19 -2.70
N LEU A 55 -0.39 1.40 -2.85
CA LEU A 55 -0.02 0.35 -1.90
C LEU A 55 0.29 0.93 -0.52
N ALA A 56 1.14 1.96 -0.44
CA ALA A 56 1.47 2.61 0.83
C ALA A 56 0.26 3.24 1.53
N SER A 57 -0.70 3.76 0.76
CA SER A 57 -1.96 4.29 1.29
C SER A 57 -2.85 3.18 1.86
N ALA A 58 -2.95 2.04 1.17
CA ALA A 58 -3.67 0.87 1.65
C ALA A 58 -3.03 0.29 2.92
N ASP A 59 -1.70 0.20 2.97
CA ASP A 59 -0.96 -0.26 4.15
C ASP A 59 -1.14 0.66 5.36
N LEU A 60 -1.24 1.99 5.17
CA LEU A 60 -1.57 2.92 6.26
C LEU A 60 -2.98 2.70 6.80
N VAL A 61 -3.95 2.49 5.91
CA VAL A 61 -5.33 2.14 6.31
C VAL A 61 -5.33 0.84 7.10
N VAL A 62 -4.63 -0.20 6.61
CA VAL A 62 -4.47 -1.48 7.33
C VAL A 62 -3.80 -1.26 8.68
N CYS A 63 -2.70 -0.50 8.76
CA CYS A 63 -1.99 -0.26 10.01
C CYS A 63 -2.86 0.49 11.02
N ILE A 64 -3.59 1.51 10.60
CA ILE A 64 -4.43 2.33 11.48
C ILE A 64 -5.64 1.55 11.97
N PHE A 65 -6.25 0.70 11.14
CA PHE A 65 -7.46 -0.02 11.51
C PHE A 65 -7.17 -1.41 12.09
N SER A 66 -6.32 -2.22 11.46
CA SER A 66 -6.09 -3.60 11.89
C SER A 66 -5.33 -3.69 13.22
N LEU A 67 -4.36 -2.81 13.48
CA LEU A 67 -3.50 -2.91 14.66
C LEU A 67 -4.19 -2.56 15.99
N PRO A 68 -5.12 -1.58 16.09
CA PRO A 68 -5.93 -1.40 17.29
C PRO A 68 -7.10 -2.39 17.39
N ILE A 69 -7.63 -2.88 16.27
CA ILE A 69 -8.78 -3.80 16.27
C ILE A 69 -8.38 -5.21 16.72
N THR A 70 -7.22 -5.70 16.32
CA THR A 70 -6.74 -7.07 16.61
C THR A 70 -6.65 -7.41 18.11
N PRO A 71 -6.07 -6.57 18.99
CA PRO A 71 -6.07 -6.85 20.43
C PRO A 71 -7.48 -6.76 21.05
N ILE A 72 -8.32 -5.86 20.55
CA ILE A 72 -9.71 -5.72 21.03
C ILE A 72 -10.53 -6.97 20.66
N THR A 73 -10.42 -7.48 19.43
CA THR A 73 -11.13 -8.68 18.99
C THR A 73 -10.57 -9.96 19.61
N ASN A 74 -9.27 -10.00 19.93
CA ASN A 74 -8.65 -11.11 20.63
C ASN A 74 -9.13 -11.21 22.10
N ILE A 75 -9.23 -10.06 22.79
CA ILE A 75 -9.69 -9.99 24.19
C ILE A 75 -11.21 -10.21 24.30
N TYR A 76 -12.02 -9.61 23.43
CA TYR A 76 -13.48 -9.67 23.52
C TYR A 76 -14.12 -10.82 22.74
N LYS A 77 -13.35 -11.58 21.94
CA LYS A 77 -13.80 -12.66 21.04
C LYS A 77 -15.02 -12.30 20.16
N ASN A 78 -15.31 -11.02 20.01
CA ASN A 78 -16.48 -10.48 19.32
C ASN A 78 -16.06 -9.33 18.41
N TRP A 79 -16.56 -9.35 17.17
CA TRP A 79 -16.21 -8.37 16.13
C TRP A 79 -17.09 -7.12 16.24
N TYR A 80 -16.64 -6.11 16.99
CA TYR A 80 -17.40 -4.87 17.20
C TYR A 80 -17.26 -3.82 16.08
N PHE A 81 -16.27 -3.95 15.19
CA PHE A 81 -15.99 -2.97 14.14
C PHE A 81 -16.80 -3.15 12.84
N GLY A 82 -17.75 -4.10 12.84
CA GLY A 82 -18.69 -4.33 11.73
C GLY A 82 -18.09 -5.07 10.52
N SER A 83 -18.94 -5.76 9.76
CA SER A 83 -18.54 -6.56 8.57
C SER A 83 -17.90 -5.70 7.47
N VAL A 84 -18.28 -4.42 7.40
CA VAL A 84 -17.81 -3.47 6.38
C VAL A 84 -16.29 -3.30 6.41
N MET A 85 -15.67 -3.19 7.59
CA MET A 85 -14.21 -3.04 7.68
C MET A 85 -13.47 -4.37 7.49
N CYS A 86 -14.09 -5.48 7.89
CA CYS A 86 -13.56 -6.83 7.65
C CYS A 86 -13.38 -7.11 6.15
N HIS A 87 -14.36 -6.70 5.33
CA HIS A 87 -14.33 -6.94 3.88
C HIS A 87 -13.74 -5.76 3.10
N GLY A 88 -13.91 -4.52 3.57
CA GLY A 88 -13.50 -3.32 2.86
C GLY A 88 -11.98 -3.19 2.70
N VAL A 89 -11.22 -3.55 3.74
CA VAL A 89 -9.75 -3.48 3.70
C VAL A 89 -9.15 -4.39 2.61
N PRO A 90 -9.46 -5.70 2.54
CA PRO A 90 -8.96 -6.55 1.46
C PRO A 90 -9.53 -6.15 0.09
N TRP A 91 -10.75 -5.61 0.02
CA TRP A 91 -11.31 -5.06 -1.21
C TRP A 91 -10.48 -3.89 -1.76
N MET A 92 -10.11 -2.94 -0.91
CA MET A 92 -9.28 -1.79 -1.29
C MET A 92 -7.89 -2.23 -1.77
N GLN A 93 -7.30 -3.22 -1.11
CA GLN A 93 -6.03 -3.82 -1.54
C GLN A 93 -6.15 -4.50 -2.91
N GLY A 94 -7.24 -5.25 -3.13
CA GLY A 94 -7.53 -5.88 -4.43
C GLY A 94 -7.64 -4.84 -5.55
N ILE A 95 -8.47 -3.81 -5.35
CA ILE A 95 -8.63 -2.70 -6.29
C ILE A 95 -7.27 -2.04 -6.59
N ALA A 96 -6.42 -1.87 -5.57
CA ALA A 96 -5.11 -1.27 -5.75
C ALA A 96 -4.19 -2.06 -6.68
N VAL A 97 -4.21 -3.40 -6.57
CA VAL A 97 -3.46 -4.31 -7.45
C VAL A 97 -3.99 -4.25 -8.89
N PHE A 98 -5.32 -4.22 -9.05
CA PHE A 98 -5.93 -4.10 -10.38
C PHE A 98 -5.55 -2.79 -11.06
N ILE A 99 -5.71 -1.65 -10.37
CA ILE A 99 -5.34 -0.33 -10.89
C ILE A 99 -3.84 -0.29 -11.23
N GLY A 100 -2.98 -0.88 -10.39
CA GLY A 100 -1.56 -1.02 -10.65
C GLY A 100 -1.26 -1.77 -11.94
N THR A 101 -1.92 -2.92 -12.14
CA THR A 101 -1.75 -3.78 -13.31
C THR A 101 -2.21 -3.08 -14.59
N PHE A 102 -3.41 -2.48 -14.58
CA PHE A 102 -3.93 -1.73 -15.74
C PHE A 102 -3.03 -0.55 -16.10
N SER A 103 -2.53 0.16 -15.09
CA SER A 103 -1.60 1.27 -15.31
C SER A 103 -0.30 0.76 -15.94
N LEU A 104 0.27 -0.37 -15.45
CA LEU A 104 1.48 -0.98 -16.02
C LEU A 104 1.29 -1.42 -17.48
N CYS A 105 0.13 -1.98 -17.80
CA CYS A 105 -0.27 -2.28 -19.18
C CYS A 105 -0.29 -1.00 -20.03
N ALA A 106 -0.87 0.10 -19.52
CA ALA A 106 -0.91 1.37 -20.25
C ALA A 106 0.50 1.94 -20.52
N ILE A 107 1.45 1.88 -19.57
CA ILE A 107 2.85 2.28 -19.87
C ILE A 107 3.44 1.40 -20.96
N SER A 108 3.20 0.09 -20.86
CA SER A 108 3.81 -0.89 -21.76
C SER A 108 3.34 -0.65 -23.18
N ILE A 109 2.04 -0.33 -23.33
CA ILE A 109 1.43 0.09 -24.60
C ILE A 109 2.02 1.43 -25.06
N ASP A 110 2.14 2.43 -24.20
CA ASP A 110 2.74 3.73 -24.54
C ASP A 110 4.18 3.58 -25.08
N ARG A 111 5.01 2.77 -24.40
CA ARG A 111 6.36 2.43 -24.87
C ARG A 111 6.36 1.64 -26.18
N TYR A 112 5.44 0.70 -26.34
CA TYR A 112 5.31 -0.10 -27.56
C TYR A 112 4.96 0.79 -28.77
N ILE A 113 3.99 1.69 -28.59
CA ILE A 113 3.59 2.69 -29.58
C ILE A 113 4.78 3.61 -29.91
N MET A 114 5.54 4.06 -28.91
CA MET A 114 6.71 4.91 -29.12
C MET A 114 7.82 4.22 -29.94
N VAL A 115 7.99 2.91 -29.80
CA VAL A 115 8.99 2.13 -30.56
C VAL A 115 8.54 1.90 -32.01
N ILE A 116 7.24 1.65 -32.23
CA ILE A 116 6.71 1.31 -33.55
C ILE A 116 6.34 2.54 -34.39
N LEU A 117 5.96 3.65 -33.75
CA LEU A 117 5.70 4.92 -34.41
C LEU A 117 6.88 5.88 -34.20
N PRO A 118 7.91 5.87 -35.06
CA PRO A 118 9.06 6.77 -34.96
C PRO A 118 8.70 8.26 -35.21
N THR A 119 7.46 8.59 -35.54
CA THR A 119 7.10 9.86 -36.22
C THR A 119 6.59 11.00 -35.32
N ARG A 120 6.84 11.02 -34.01
CA ARG A 120 6.47 12.18 -33.15
C ARG A 120 7.58 12.82 -32.32
N ARG A 121 8.86 12.55 -32.63
CA ARG A 121 9.99 13.36 -32.12
C ARG A 121 10.66 14.27 -33.14
N ILE A 122 10.12 14.37 -34.36
CA ILE A 122 10.52 15.38 -35.35
C ILE A 122 9.36 16.35 -35.57
N ILE A 123 8.83 16.96 -34.51
CA ILE A 123 8.09 18.23 -34.67
C ILE A 123 8.85 19.30 -33.89
N ASN A 124 9.74 19.90 -34.67
CA ASN A 124 10.15 21.30 -34.61
C ASN A 124 11.23 21.73 -33.59
N LYS A 125 12.50 21.49 -33.96
CA LYS A 125 13.64 22.36 -33.57
C LYS A 125 14.27 23.08 -34.78
N ASN A 126 13.63 23.10 -35.94
CA ASN A 126 14.17 23.69 -37.18
C ASN A 126 13.30 24.84 -37.76
N VAL A 127 12.63 25.61 -36.91
CA VAL A 127 12.11 26.95 -37.28
C VAL A 127 12.77 27.99 -36.36
N ARG A 128 14.10 28.07 -36.43
CA ARG A 128 14.89 29.18 -35.91
C ARG A 128 16.12 29.40 -36.78
N SER A 129 15.89 29.62 -38.06
CA SER A 129 16.86 30.14 -39.03
C SER A 129 16.10 30.68 -40.23
N PHE A 130 15.39 31.78 -40.02
CA PHE A 130 15.21 32.86 -40.99
C PHE A 130 14.87 34.12 -40.19
#